data_AF-A0A920LHS7-F1
#
_entry.id   AF-A0A920LHS7-F1
#
_cell.length_a   1.000
_cell.length_b   1.000
_cell.length_c   1.000
_cell.angle_alpha   90.00
_cell.angle_beta   90.00
_cell.angle_gamma   90.00
#
_symmetry.space_group_name_H-M   'P 1'
#
loop_
_entity.id
_entity.type
_entity.pdbx_description
1 polymer ?
#
loop_
_entity_poly.entity_id
_entity_poly.type
_entity_poly.pdbx_seq_one_letter_code
_entity_poly.pdbx_strand_id
1 'polypeptide(L)'
;MDIEEVAAETPEKIITVDVNPSTGLEEQDIISISKALGLEESLYAKSADLLKNLYKAFTETDMSLLEINPLVLTGEDDLICLDAKVNFDGNALFRHPDVEELRDPDEEDPAELAANKIGLTYIKLDGNIGCLVNGAGLQWLQWI
;
A
#
# COMPACT_ATOMS: atom_id res chain seq x y z
N MET A 1 4.96 -6.80 13.75
CA MET A 1 6.19 -7.39 13.20
C MET A 1 6.38 -6.75 11.85
N ASP A 2 7.60 -6.34 11.53
CA ASP A 2 7.88 -5.66 10.26
C ASP A 2 7.89 -6.68 9.12
N ILE A 3 7.17 -6.43 8.03
CA ILE A 3 7.04 -7.44 6.97
C ILE A 3 8.34 -7.59 6.17
N GLU A 4 9.15 -6.54 6.14
CA GLU A 4 10.48 -6.48 5.55
C GLU A 4 11.47 -7.41 6.29
N GLU A 5 11.38 -7.48 7.62
CA GLU A 5 12.18 -8.41 8.43
C GLU A 5 11.78 -9.85 8.14
N VAL A 6 10.47 -10.15 8.05
CA VAL A 6 9.97 -11.47 7.64
C VAL A 6 10.48 -11.85 6.25
N ALA A 7 10.49 -10.90 5.31
CA ALA A 7 10.96 -11.12 3.95
C ALA A 7 12.46 -11.45 3.88
N ALA A 8 13.26 -10.82 4.76
CA ALA A 8 14.69 -11.05 4.82
C ALA A 8 15.06 -12.36 5.51
N GLU A 9 14.39 -12.68 6.62
CA GLU A 9 14.77 -13.81 7.48
C GLU A 9 14.01 -15.11 7.16
N THR A 10 12.74 -15.01 6.82
CA THR A 10 11.84 -16.16 6.57
C THR A 10 10.97 -15.94 5.33
N PRO A 11 11.56 -15.76 4.14
CA PRO A 11 10.83 -15.47 2.90
C PRO A 11 9.79 -16.54 2.54
N GLU A 12 9.98 -17.78 2.98
CA GLU A 12 9.04 -18.88 2.76
C GLU A 12 7.69 -18.70 3.44
N LYS A 13 7.59 -17.79 4.41
CA LYS A 13 6.32 -17.43 5.06
C LYS A 13 5.54 -16.37 4.30
N ILE A 14 6.15 -15.74 3.30
CA ILE A 14 5.47 -14.77 2.43
C ILE A 14 4.81 -15.54 1.30
N ILE A 15 3.49 -15.56 1.33
CA ILE A 15 2.69 -16.12 0.25
C ILE A 15 2.19 -14.99 -0.61
N THR A 16 2.59 -15.01 -1.89
CA THR A 16 2.17 -14.05 -2.90
C THR A 16 1.12 -14.69 -3.79
N VAL A 17 0.04 -13.94 -4.07
CA VAL A 17 -1.01 -14.33 -5.01
C VAL A 17 -1.16 -13.23 -6.05
N ASP A 18 -0.92 -13.56 -7.31
CA ASP A 18 -1.05 -12.63 -8.42
C ASP A 18 -2.50 -12.53 -8.88
N VAL A 19 -3.08 -11.34 -8.83
CA VAL A 19 -4.45 -11.10 -9.26
C VAL A 19 -4.47 -10.67 -10.73
N ASN A 20 -5.27 -11.34 -11.55
CA ASN A 20 -5.44 -10.96 -12.94
C ASN A 20 -6.31 -9.69 -13.04
N PRO A 21 -5.81 -8.59 -13.64
CA PRO A 21 -6.53 -7.33 -13.68
C PRO A 21 -7.84 -7.37 -14.51
N SER A 22 -8.00 -8.34 -15.41
CA SER A 22 -9.21 -8.48 -16.23
C SER A 22 -10.35 -9.20 -15.51
N THR A 23 -10.02 -10.16 -14.64
CA THR A 23 -11.01 -10.98 -13.92
C THR A 23 -11.17 -10.54 -12.46
N GLY A 24 -10.19 -9.80 -11.92
CA GLY A 24 -10.14 -9.43 -10.52
C GLY A 24 -9.81 -10.61 -9.62
N LEU A 25 -10.10 -10.45 -8.33
CA LEU A 25 -9.87 -11.47 -7.31
C LEU A 25 -10.86 -12.64 -7.46
N GLU A 26 -10.35 -13.83 -7.79
CA GLU A 26 -11.15 -15.03 -8.01
C GLU A 26 -11.28 -15.89 -6.75
N GLU A 27 -12.20 -16.85 -6.76
CA GLU A 27 -12.43 -17.76 -5.63
C GLU A 27 -11.19 -18.61 -5.30
N GLN A 28 -10.43 -19.01 -6.32
CA GLN A 28 -9.17 -19.75 -6.15
C GLN A 28 -8.10 -18.92 -5.40
N ASP A 29 -8.06 -17.61 -5.63
CA ASP A 29 -7.11 -16.70 -4.97
C ASP A 29 -7.47 -16.59 -3.49
N ILE A 30 -8.76 -16.38 -3.20
CA ILE A 30 -9.30 -16.30 -1.84
C ILE A 30 -9.03 -17.58 -1.04
N ILE A 31 -9.24 -18.75 -1.65
CA ILE A 31 -8.96 -20.04 -1.00
C ILE A 31 -7.46 -20.17 -0.73
N SER A 32 -6.61 -19.76 -1.67
CA SER A 32 -5.15 -19.82 -1.52
C SER A 32 -4.67 -18.92 -0.38
N ILE A 33 -5.17 -17.68 -0.31
CA ILE A 33 -4.87 -16.73 0.77
C ILE A 33 -5.39 -17.26 2.12
N SER A 34 -6.62 -17.76 2.18
CA SER A 34 -7.21 -18.25 3.43
C SER A 34 -6.45 -19.45 4.00
N LYS A 35 -5.98 -20.35 3.13
CA LYS A 35 -5.10 -21.47 3.51
C LYS A 35 -3.74 -20.99 3.99
N ALA A 36 -3.14 -20.01 3.31
CA ALA A 36 -1.85 -19.43 3.69
C ALA A 36 -1.90 -18.76 5.06
N LEU A 37 -3.03 -18.12 5.39
CA LEU A 37 -3.28 -17.52 6.71
C LEU A 37 -3.61 -18.56 7.80
N GLY A 38 -3.73 -19.85 7.45
CA GLY A 38 -4.05 -20.92 8.39
C GLY A 38 -5.49 -20.85 8.91
N LEU A 39 -6.42 -20.28 8.15
CA LEU A 39 -7.82 -20.19 8.54
C LEU A 39 -8.53 -21.54 8.41
N GLU A 40 -9.43 -21.83 9.35
CA GLU A 40 -10.36 -22.96 9.28
C GLU A 40 -11.38 -22.76 8.14
N GLU A 41 -11.88 -23.85 7.55
CA GLU A 41 -12.83 -23.79 6.41
C GLU A 41 -14.13 -23.02 6.76
N SER A 42 -14.53 -23.02 8.03
CA SER A 42 -15.68 -22.25 8.52
C SER A 42 -15.53 -20.74 8.34
N LEU A 43 -14.28 -20.24 8.27
CA LEU A 43 -13.95 -18.82 8.12
C LEU A 43 -13.81 -18.40 6.65
N TYR A 44 -13.84 -19.33 5.69
CA TYR A 44 -13.57 -19.01 4.28
C TYR A 44 -14.58 -18.04 3.68
N ALA A 45 -15.84 -18.12 4.10
CA ALA A 45 -16.85 -17.16 3.66
C ALA A 45 -16.55 -15.75 4.18
N LYS A 46 -16.14 -15.62 5.46
CA LYS A 46 -15.78 -14.34 6.06
C LYS A 46 -14.52 -13.75 5.45
N SER A 47 -13.48 -14.57 5.25
CA SER A 47 -12.26 -14.12 4.58
C SER A 47 -12.52 -13.73 3.13
N ALA A 48 -13.41 -14.44 2.42
CA ALA A 48 -13.81 -14.07 1.07
C ALA A 48 -14.45 -12.68 1.02
N ASP A 49 -15.38 -12.38 1.92
CA ASP A 49 -16.03 -11.08 1.99
C ASP A 49 -15.03 -9.97 2.31
N LEU A 50 -14.15 -10.21 3.29
CA LEU A 50 -13.08 -9.27 3.65
C LEU A 50 -12.15 -9.00 2.46
N LEU A 51 -11.56 -10.03 1.86
CA LEU A 51 -10.59 -9.90 0.77
C LEU A 51 -11.20 -9.23 -0.47
N LYS A 52 -12.46 -9.54 -0.80
CA LYS A 52 -13.17 -8.86 -1.89
C LYS A 52 -13.38 -7.38 -1.61
N ASN A 53 -13.76 -7.02 -0.38
CA ASN A 53 -13.92 -5.62 0.01
C ASN A 53 -12.60 -4.86 0.00
N LEU A 54 -11.51 -5.49 0.45
CA LEU A 54 -10.16 -4.90 0.40
C LEU A 54 -9.70 -4.69 -1.05
N TYR A 55 -9.86 -5.70 -1.90
CA TYR A 55 -9.50 -5.60 -3.32
C TYR A 55 -10.33 -4.53 -4.05
N LYS A 56 -11.63 -4.47 -3.74
CA LYS A 56 -12.52 -3.44 -4.25
C LYS A 56 -12.08 -2.05 -3.80
N ALA A 57 -11.82 -1.85 -2.51
CA ALA A 57 -11.34 -0.57 -1.99
C ALA A 57 -10.02 -0.16 -2.65
N PHE A 58 -9.08 -1.10 -2.77
CA PHE A 58 -7.78 -0.88 -3.42
C PHE A 58 -7.92 -0.38 -4.86
N THR A 59 -8.78 -1.04 -5.65
CA THR A 59 -8.94 -0.71 -7.07
C THR A 59 -9.84 0.50 -7.31
N GLU A 60 -10.91 0.69 -6.52
CA GLU A 60 -11.84 1.81 -6.71
C GLU A 60 -11.26 3.15 -6.24
N THR A 61 -10.33 3.17 -5.30
CA THR A 61 -9.70 4.40 -4.78
C THR A 61 -8.28 4.64 -5.30
N ASP A 62 -7.83 3.84 -6.28
CA ASP A 62 -6.47 3.91 -6.84
C ASP A 62 -5.38 3.88 -5.78
N MET A 63 -5.45 2.90 -4.87
CA MET A 63 -4.40 2.65 -3.91
C MET A 63 -3.15 2.12 -4.61
N SER A 64 -1.97 2.57 -4.17
CA SER A 64 -0.68 2.00 -4.54
C SER A 64 -0.20 0.98 -3.51
N LEU A 65 -0.67 1.07 -2.27
CA LEU A 65 -0.42 0.12 -1.18
C LEU A 65 -1.61 0.09 -0.21
N LEU A 66 -1.99 -1.12 0.21
CA LEU A 66 -2.86 -1.37 1.35
C LEU A 66 -2.23 -2.47 2.19
N GLU A 67 -1.79 -2.12 3.39
CA GLU A 67 -1.23 -3.05 4.37
C GLU A 67 -2.16 -3.12 5.57
N ILE A 68 -2.52 -4.33 6.00
CA ILE A 68 -3.24 -4.57 7.25
C ILE A 68 -2.31 -5.34 8.17
N ASN A 69 -1.91 -4.71 9.27
CA ASN A 69 -0.93 -5.28 10.19
C ASN A 69 -1.17 -4.80 11.63
N PRO A 70 -1.87 -5.57 12.49
CA PRO A 70 -2.27 -6.97 12.29
C PRO A 70 -3.69 -7.15 11.74
N LEU A 71 -3.89 -8.22 10.97
CA LEU A 71 -5.19 -8.85 10.74
C LEU A 71 -5.43 -9.88 11.87
N VAL A 72 -6.47 -9.66 12.68
CA VAL A 72 -6.71 -10.43 13.91
C VAL A 72 -7.87 -11.39 13.73
N LEU A 73 -7.67 -12.66 14.10
CA LEU A 73 -8.75 -13.61 14.34
C LEU A 73 -9.16 -13.53 15.83
N THR A 74 -10.40 -13.14 16.07
CA THR A 74 -10.96 -13.03 17.43
C THR A 74 -11.41 -14.40 17.96
N GLY A 75 -11.64 -14.48 19.28
CA GLY A 75 -12.18 -15.69 19.91
C GLY A 75 -13.64 -16.00 19.56
N GLU A 76 -14.32 -15.10 18.83
CA GLU A 76 -15.68 -15.29 18.30
C GLU A 76 -15.66 -15.71 16.81
N ASP A 77 -14.52 -16.23 16.34
CA ASP A 77 -14.30 -16.64 14.95
C ASP A 77 -14.57 -15.50 13.95
N ASP A 78 -14.07 -14.31 14.26
CA ASP A 78 -14.22 -13.12 13.41
C ASP A 78 -12.87 -12.49 13.02
N LEU A 79 -12.82 -11.93 11.81
CA LEU A 79 -11.62 -11.29 11.26
C LEU A 79 -11.72 -9.77 11.37
N ILE A 80 -10.73 -9.16 12.03
CA ILE A 80 -10.69 -7.71 12.27
C ILE A 80 -9.37 -7.14 11.77
N CYS A 81 -9.44 -6.12 10.92
CA CYS A 81 -8.29 -5.27 10.59
C CYS A 81 -8.05 -4.33 11.77
N LEU A 82 -7.05 -4.60 12.61
CA LEU A 82 -6.80 -3.79 13.81
C LEU A 82 -6.09 -2.48 13.47
N ASP A 83 -5.22 -2.52 12.48
CA ASP A 83 -4.48 -1.36 11.97
C ASP A 83 -4.30 -1.49 10.46
N ALA A 84 -4.20 -0.36 9.77
CA ALA A 84 -4.02 -0.30 8.33
C ALA A 84 -3.17 0.89 7.90
N LYS A 85 -2.28 0.64 6.94
CA LYS A 85 -1.50 1.66 6.24
C LYS A 85 -1.89 1.68 4.78
N VAL A 86 -2.25 2.86 4.28
CA VAL A 86 -2.74 3.04 2.91
C VAL A 86 -1.93 4.12 2.22
N ASN A 87 -1.45 3.83 1.02
CA ASN A 87 -0.90 4.83 0.11
C ASN A 87 -1.75 4.87 -1.16
N PHE A 88 -2.00 6.07 -1.66
CA PHE A 88 -2.75 6.31 -2.90
C PHE A 88 -1.80 6.64 -4.06
N ASP A 89 -2.21 6.40 -5.31
CA ASP A 89 -1.49 6.91 -6.47
C ASP A 89 -1.76 8.41 -6.65
N GLY A 90 -0.73 9.22 -6.41
CA GLY A 90 -0.79 10.67 -6.57
C GLY A 90 -1.24 11.12 -7.97
N ASN A 91 -1.01 10.31 -9.01
CA ASN A 91 -1.46 10.62 -10.37
C ASN A 91 -2.98 10.41 -10.59
N ALA A 92 -3.65 9.68 -9.69
CA ALA A 92 -5.08 9.40 -9.76
C ALA A 92 -5.92 10.31 -8.85
N LEU A 93 -5.31 11.09 -7.95
CA LEU A 93 -6.03 11.94 -6.99
C LEU A 93 -7.01 12.93 -7.65
N PHE A 94 -6.76 13.35 -8.90
CA PHE A 94 -7.66 14.24 -9.64
C PHE A 94 -9.09 13.69 -9.81
N ARG A 95 -9.31 12.38 -9.68
CA ARG A 95 -10.62 11.73 -9.77
C ARG A 95 -11.16 11.23 -8.41
N HIS A 96 -10.45 11.47 -7.31
CA HIS A 96 -10.82 11.06 -5.94
C HIS A 96 -10.84 12.25 -4.98
N PRO A 97 -11.85 13.15 -5.10
CA PRO A 97 -11.95 14.32 -4.24
C PRO A 97 -12.13 13.95 -2.76
N ASP A 98 -12.78 12.83 -2.47
CA ASP A 98 -12.94 12.26 -1.13
C ASP A 98 -11.62 11.83 -0.49
N VAL A 99 -10.67 11.32 -1.28
CA VAL A 99 -9.31 11.01 -0.80
C VAL A 99 -8.49 12.28 -0.58
N GLU A 100 -8.57 13.26 -1.48
CA GLU A 100 -7.85 14.54 -1.31
C GLU A 100 -8.33 15.30 -0.07
N GLU A 101 -9.61 15.18 0.31
CA GLU A 101 -10.15 15.76 1.55
C GLU A 101 -9.52 15.16 2.82
N LEU A 102 -8.96 13.95 2.75
CA LEU A 102 -8.27 13.30 3.87
C LEU A 102 -6.80 13.68 3.99
N ARG A 103 -6.27 14.46 3.03
CA ARG A 103 -4.86 14.86 3.02
C ARG A 103 -4.54 15.78 4.19
N ASP A 104 -3.52 15.41 4.96
CA ASP A 104 -3.00 16.22 6.06
C ASP A 104 -1.61 16.80 5.69
N PRO A 105 -1.53 18.11 5.34
CA PRO A 105 -0.26 18.74 5.00
C PRO A 105 0.73 18.84 6.17
N ASP A 106 0.29 18.67 7.41
CA ASP A 106 1.17 18.75 8.59
C ASP A 106 2.07 17.50 8.71
N GLU A 107 1.71 16.39 8.05
CA GLU A 107 2.50 15.16 7.95
C GLU A 107 3.48 15.17 6.76
N GLU A 108 3.47 16.21 5.92
CA GLU A 108 4.38 16.36 4.76
C GLU A 108 5.53 17.33 5.06
N ASP A 109 6.70 17.15 4.40
CA ASP A 109 7.82 18.09 4.56
C ASP A 109 7.46 19.47 3.95
N PRO A 110 7.54 20.57 4.71
CA PRO A 110 7.17 21.90 4.22
C PRO A 110 7.94 22.37 2.98
N ALA A 111 9.18 21.91 2.81
CA ALA A 111 10.01 22.24 1.64
C ALA A 111 9.55 21.48 0.40
N GLU A 112 9.15 20.20 0.54
CA GLU A 112 8.57 19.41 -0.55
C GLU A 112 7.21 19.98 -0.98
N LEU A 113 6.37 20.36 -0.03
CA LEU A 113 5.11 21.06 -0.29
C LEU A 113 5.31 22.37 -1.06
N ALA A 114 6.29 23.17 -0.64
CA ALA A 114 6.60 24.45 -1.29
C ALA A 114 7.12 24.25 -2.72
N ALA A 115 7.97 23.24 -2.94
CA ALA A 115 8.47 22.89 -4.26
C ALA A 115 7.34 22.40 -5.19
N ASN A 116 6.47 21.52 -4.68
CA ASN A 116 5.33 21.00 -5.44
C ASN A 116 4.41 22.12 -5.92
N LYS A 117 4.15 23.16 -5.10
CA LYS A 117 3.33 24.32 -5.48
C LYS A 117 3.86 25.10 -6.69
N ILE A 118 5.16 25.03 -6.97
CA ILE A 118 5.80 25.67 -8.12
C ILE A 118 6.21 24.67 -9.22
N GLY A 119 5.71 23.43 -9.13
CA GLY A 119 5.96 22.38 -10.13
C GLY A 119 7.36 21.78 -10.08
N LEU A 120 8.02 21.82 -8.92
CA LEU A 120 9.32 21.19 -8.69
C LEU A 120 9.18 19.95 -7.81
N THR A 121 9.90 18.89 -8.17
CA THR A 121 10.15 17.76 -7.26
C THR A 121 11.38 18.08 -6.42
N TYR A 122 11.20 18.14 -5.10
CA TYR A 122 12.27 18.34 -4.14
C TYR A 122 12.35 17.11 -3.23
N ILE A 123 13.57 16.70 -2.89
CA ILE A 123 13.83 15.62 -1.93
C ILE A 123 14.95 16.12 -1.03
N LYS A 124 14.69 16.15 0.26
CA LYS A 124 15.71 16.55 1.24
C LYS A 124 16.65 15.38 1.53
N LEU A 125 17.94 15.65 1.46
CA LEU A 125 18.99 14.69 1.79
C LEU A 125 19.95 15.29 2.81
N ASP A 126 20.60 14.44 3.60
CA ASP A 126 21.60 14.84 4.58
C ASP A 126 22.93 15.13 3.87
N GLY A 127 23.16 16.40 3.54
CA GLY A 127 24.35 16.87 2.86
C GLY A 127 24.52 18.38 2.91
N ASN A 128 25.60 18.87 2.29
CA ASN A 128 25.92 20.29 2.20
C ASN A 128 25.98 20.82 0.75
N ILE A 129 25.62 19.98 -0.24
CA ILE A 129 25.58 20.32 -1.66
C ILE A 129 24.15 20.09 -2.15
N GLY A 130 23.57 21.09 -2.82
CA GLY A 130 22.27 20.98 -3.49
C GLY A 130 22.42 20.80 -4.99
N CYS A 131 21.60 19.94 -5.58
CA CYS A 131 21.56 19.69 -7.03
C CYS A 131 20.22 20.14 -7.61
N LEU A 132 20.25 20.89 -8.72
CA LEU A 132 19.06 21.27 -9.49
C LEU A 132 19.23 20.77 -10.93
N VAL A 133 18.33 19.90 -11.37
CA VAL A 133 18.47 19.16 -12.63
C VAL A 133 17.14 19.08 -13.35
N ASN A 134 17.17 19.09 -14.69
CA ASN A 134 15.98 18.89 -15.52
C ASN A 134 15.76 17.39 -15.79
N GLY A 135 14.92 16.76 -14.97
CA GLY A 135 14.48 15.38 -15.14
C GLY A 135 15.13 14.40 -14.18
N ALA A 136 14.32 13.49 -13.64
CA ALA A 136 14.72 12.58 -12.58
C ALA A 136 15.92 11.68 -12.95
N GLY A 137 16.00 11.18 -14.19
CA GLY A 137 17.11 10.31 -14.62
C GLY A 137 18.47 11.02 -14.64
N LEU A 138 18.50 12.30 -15.02
CA LEU A 138 19.73 13.12 -14.98
C LEU A 138 20.10 13.50 -13.55
N GLN A 139 19.12 13.64 -12.66
CA GLN A 139 19.35 13.87 -11.23
C GLN A 139 20.19 12.74 -10.65
N TRP A 140 19.79 11.47 -10.84
CA TRP A 140 20.52 10.30 -10.32
C TRP A 140 21.94 10.14 -10.90
N LEU A 141 22.19 10.54 -12.15
CA LEU A 141 23.51 10.49 -12.76
C LEU A 141 24.53 11.44 -12.11
N GLN A 142 24.08 12.52 -11.45
CA GLN A 142 24.96 13.41 -10.69
C GLN A 142 25.36 12.84 -9.31
N TRP A 143 24.77 11.71 -8.90
CA TRP A 143 25.07 11.01 -7.66
C TRP A 143 26.01 9.80 -7.83
N ILE A 144 26.40 9.46 -9.07
CA ILE A 144 27.43 8.45 -9.39
C ILE A 144 28.79 9.14 -9.52
#